data_AF-A0A3M0P2K5-F1
#
_entry.id   AF-A0A3M0P2K5-F1
#
_cell.length_a   1.000
_cell.length_b   1.000
_cell.length_c   1.000
_cell.angle_alpha   90.00
_cell.angle_beta   90.00
_cell.angle_gamma   90.00
#
_symmetry.space_group_name_H-M   'P 1'
#
loop_
_entity.id
_entity.type
_entity.pdbx_description
1 polymer ?
#
loop_
_entity_poly.entity_id
_entity_poly.type
_entity_poly.pdbx_seq_one_letter_code
_entity_poly.pdbx_strand_id
1 'polypeptide(L)' 'MKYTKEEFDKHDKEMMNDVAELEQLVEWAQQDNTAFTEIDGVKYGSAHLWREVAEKALDLANQQEWFDRYEAKEV' A
#
# COMPACT_ATOMS: atom_id res chain seq x y z
N MET A 1 18.50 -10.02 -3.65
CA MET A 1 17.10 -10.47 -3.52
C MET A 1 17.07 -11.95 -3.79
N LYS A 2 16.49 -12.74 -2.88
CA LYS A 2 16.27 -14.17 -3.14
C LYS A 2 14.88 -14.28 -3.80
N TYR A 3 14.70 -15.29 -4.63
CA TYR A 3 13.43 -15.56 -5.30
C TYR A 3 13.03 -16.94 -4.84
N THR A 4 12.46 -17.00 -3.64
CA THR A 4 12.00 -18.24 -3.01
C THR A 4 10.50 -18.16 -2.82
N LYS A 5 9.85 -19.33 -2.77
CA LYS A 5 8.43 -19.43 -2.43
C LYS A 5 8.08 -18.73 -1.11
N GLU A 6 8.96 -18.80 -0.11
CA GLU A 6 8.76 -18.09 1.16
C GLU A 6 8.76 -16.56 0.99
N GLU A 7 9.65 -16.00 0.16
CA GLU A 7 9.61 -14.55 -0.14
C GLU A 7 8.37 -14.19 -0.97
N PHE A 8 7.93 -15.07 -1.88
CA PHE A 8 6.69 -14.89 -2.65
C PHE A 8 5.48 -14.83 -1.72
N ASP A 9 5.28 -15.84 -0.87
CA ASP A 9 4.14 -15.93 0.06
C ASP A 9 4.12 -14.72 1.02
N LYS A 10 5.31 -14.22 1.40
CA LYS A 10 5.44 -12.99 2.19
C LYS A 10 4.97 -11.76 1.41
N HIS A 11 5.49 -11.55 0.19
CA HIS A 11 5.11 -10.42 -0.65
C HIS A 11 3.61 -10.45 -1.00
N ASP A 12 3.04 -11.63 -1.24
CA ASP A 12 1.62 -11.80 -1.56
C ASP A 12 0.73 -11.34 -0.39
N LYS A 13 1.08 -11.76 0.82
CA LYS A 13 0.39 -11.34 2.03
C LYS A 13 0.54 -9.84 2.31
N GLU A 14 1.74 -9.29 2.12
CA GLU A 14 1.99 -7.85 2.29
C GLU A 14 1.14 -7.04 1.29
N MET A 15 1.13 -7.43 0.02
CA MET A 15 0.35 -6.76 -1.03
C MET A 15 -1.16 -6.78 -0.74
N MET A 16 -1.71 -7.90 -0.26
CA MET A 16 -3.12 -7.98 0.11
C MET A 16 -3.50 -6.98 1.22
N ASN A 17 -2.67 -6.87 2.26
CA ASN A 17 -2.89 -5.89 3.33
C ASN A 17 -2.74 -4.46 2.80
N ASP A 18 -1.75 -4.24 1.94
CA ASP A 18 -1.44 -2.92 1.42
C ASP A 18 -2.54 -2.35 0.54
N VAL A 19 -3.21 -3.20 -0.25
CA VAL A 19 -4.40 -2.82 -1.03
C VAL A 19 -5.54 -2.42 -0.11
N ALA A 20 -5.84 -3.20 0.92
CA ALA A 20 -6.92 -2.89 1.86
C ALA A 20 -6.67 -1.57 2.61
N GLU A 21 -5.43 -1.33 3.04
CA GLU A 21 -5.05 -0.06 3.66
C GLU A 21 -5.12 1.12 2.69
N LEU A 22 -4.75 0.94 1.40
CA LEU A 22 -4.87 1.98 0.39
C LEU A 22 -6.34 2.36 0.15
N GLU A 23 -7.25 1.38 0.07
CA GLU A 23 -8.68 1.63 -0.08
C GLU A 23 -9.22 2.47 1.09
N GLN A 24 -8.83 2.12 2.31
CA GLN A 24 -9.22 2.85 3.52
C GLN A 24 -8.65 4.27 3.56
N LEU A 25 -7.38 4.45 3.18
CA LEU A 25 -6.75 5.78 3.09
C LEU A 25 -7.46 6.68 2.07
N VAL A 26 -7.86 6.12 0.92
CA VAL A 26 -8.62 6.85 -0.10
C VAL A 26 -10.00 7.25 0.44
N GLU A 27 -10.70 6.33 1.09
CA GLU A 27 -12.01 6.63 1.72
C GLU A 27 -11.88 7.79 2.71
N TRP A 28 -10.86 7.77 3.57
CA TRP A 28 -10.60 8.83 4.53
C TRP A 28 -10.20 10.15 3.88
N ALA A 29 -9.33 10.11 2.86
CA ALA A 29 -8.86 11.30 2.16
C ALA A 29 -9.96 12.02 1.37
N GLN A 30 -10.99 11.27 0.95
CA GLN A 30 -12.18 11.78 0.27
C GLN A 30 -13.21 12.44 1.19
N GLN A 31 -13.10 12.25 2.52
CA GLN A 31 -13.96 12.95 3.47
C GLN A 31 -13.74 14.47 3.36
N ASP A 32 -14.79 15.24 3.68
CA ASP A 32 -14.84 16.69 3.45
C ASP A 32 -13.58 17.39 3.96
N ASN A 33 -13.10 18.43 3.27
CA ASN A 33 -11.75 19.01 3.48
C ASN A 33 -11.55 19.67 4.87
N THR A 34 -12.62 19.73 5.67
CA THR A 34 -12.63 20.18 7.07
C THR A 34 -12.61 19.02 8.08
N ALA A 35 -12.76 17.78 7.61
CA ALA A 35 -12.69 16.57 8.40
C ALA A 35 -11.22 16.18 8.59
N PHE A 36 -10.91 15.77 9.82
CA PHE A 36 -9.64 15.17 10.17
C PHE A 36 -9.92 13.71 10.50
N THR A 37 -9.12 12.80 9.96
CA THR A 37 -9.17 11.39 10.38
C THR A 37 -8.28 11.24 11.60
N GLU A 38 -8.83 10.69 12.67
CA GLU A 38 -8.07 10.34 13.88
C GLU A 38 -7.61 8.89 13.78
N ILE A 39 -6.30 8.69 13.65
CA ILE A 39 -5.65 7.37 13.61
C ILE A 39 -4.73 7.32 14.83
N ASP A 40 -4.96 6.36 15.72
CA ASP A 40 -4.21 6.18 16.98
C ASP A 40 -4.09 7.46 17.84
N GLY A 41 -5.13 8.30 17.83
CA GLY A 41 -5.18 9.56 18.60
C GLY A 41 -4.50 10.75 17.90
N VAL A 42 -3.95 10.55 16.70
CA VAL A 42 -3.34 11.61 15.89
C VAL A 42 -4.30 12.04 14.79
N LYS A 43 -4.50 13.35 14.64
CA LYS A 43 -5.39 13.92 13.63
C LYS A 43 -4.63 14.27 12.36
N TYR A 44 -5.06 13.67 11.26
CA TYR A 44 -4.50 13.90 9.94
C TYR A 44 -5.50 14.63 9.07
N GLY A 45 -5.05 15.69 8.41
CA GLY A 45 -5.85 16.40 7.39
C GLY A 45 -5.78 15.71 6.04
N SER A 46 -6.72 16.01 5.15
CA SER A 46 -6.83 15.41 3.81
C SER A 46 -5.52 15.44 3.01
N ALA A 47 -4.75 16.55 3.06
CA ALA A 47 -3.47 16.66 2.36
C ALA A 47 -2.42 15.63 2.82
N HIS A 48 -2.43 15.26 4.11
CA HIS A 48 -1.55 14.22 4.63
C HIS A 48 -2.00 12.84 4.13
N LEU A 49 -3.30 12.55 4.20
CA LEU A 49 -3.85 11.28 3.75
C LEU A 49 -3.61 11.05 2.25
N TRP A 50 -3.77 12.07 1.41
CA TRP A 50 -3.44 11.97 -0.02
C TRP A 50 -1.96 11.69 -0.29
N ARG A 51 -1.07 12.17 0.59
CA ARG A 51 0.36 11.84 0.50
C ARG A 51 0.59 10.38 0.85
N GLU A 52 -0.03 9.88 1.92
CA GLU A 52 0.06 8.46 2.30
C GLU A 52 -0.51 7.55 1.20
N VAL A 53 -1.65 7.93 0.59
CA VAL A 53 -2.21 7.25 -0.61
C VAL A 53 -1.17 7.14 -1.72
N ALA A 54 -0.49 8.24 -2.05
CA ALA A 54 0.50 8.27 -3.12
C ALA A 54 1.72 7.40 -2.82
N GLU A 55 2.23 7.45 -1.58
CA GLU A 55 3.35 6.62 -1.12
C GLU A 55 2.97 5.13 -1.17
N LYS A 56 1.79 4.77 -0.66
CA LYS A 56 1.29 3.38 -0.68
C LYS A 56 1.05 2.84 -2.09
N ALA A 57 0.52 3.66 -3.00
CA ALA A 57 0.32 3.28 -4.39
C ALA A 57 1.64 3.01 -5.12
N LEU A 58 2.69 3.80 -4.83
CA LEU A 58 4.02 3.55 -5.38
C LEU A 58 4.62 2.25 -4.84
N ASP A 59 4.45 1.96 -3.56
CA ASP A 59 4.93 0.71 -2.97
C ASP A 59 4.23 -0.52 -3.57
N LEU A 60 2.92 -0.46 -3.79
CA LEU A 60 2.18 -1.51 -4.50
C LEU A 60 2.70 -1.72 -5.93
N ALA A 61 3.00 -0.64 -6.66
CA ALA A 61 3.59 -0.75 -8.00
C ALA A 61 4.97 -1.44 -7.94
N ASN A 62 5.81 -1.09 -6.96
CA ASN A 62 7.12 -1.71 -6.76
C ASN A 62 7.01 -3.20 -6.41
N GLN A 63 6.00 -3.58 -5.63
CA GLN A 63 5.70 -4.98 -5.30
C GLN A 63 5.25 -5.75 -6.55
N GLN A 64 4.40 -5.17 -7.39
CA GLN A 64 3.99 -5.81 -8.64
C GLN A 64 5.18 -6.08 -9.57
N GLU A 65 6.09 -5.11 -9.72
CA GLU A 65 7.32 -5.33 -10.49
C GLU A 65 8.22 -6.43 -9.86
N TRP A 66 8.17 -6.61 -8.54
CA TRP A 66 8.90 -7.69 -7.89
C TRP A 66 8.35 -9.06 -8.30
N PHE A 67 7.03 -9.22 -8.35
CA PHE A 67 6.38 -10.44 -8.85
C PHE A 67 6.77 -10.73 -10.30
N ASP A 68 6.74 -9.72 -11.18
CA ASP A 68 7.16 -9.88 -12.58
C ASP A 68 8.60 -10.42 -12.68
N ARG A 69 9.50 -9.93 -11.81
CA ARG A 69 10.90 -10.39 -11.72
C ARG A 69 11.02 -11.78 -11.12
N TYR A 70 10.13 -12.18 -10.22
CA TYR A 70 10.07 -13.53 -9.66
C TYR A 70 9.67 -14.53 -10.75
N GLU A 71 8.58 -14.26 -11.46
CA GLU A 71 8.06 -15.12 -12.52
C GLU A 71 9.07 -15.28 -13.66
N ALA A 72 9.73 -14.20 -14.08
CA ALA A 72 10.75 -14.25 -15.12
C ALA A 72 11.99 -15.12 -14.77
N LYS A 73 12.20 -15.45 -13.49
CA LYS A 73 13.28 -16.33 -13.03
C LYS A 73 12.88 -17.79 -12.88
N GLU A 74 11.60 -18.07 -12.80
CA GLU A 74 11.06 -19.44 -12.80
C GLU A 74 10.94 -20.02 -14.22
N VAL A 75 11.20 -19.20 -15.26
CA VAL A 75 11.22 -19.58 -16.70
C VAL A 75 12.58 -20.11 -17.15
#